data_AF-A0A8C8IUT4-F1
#
_entry.id   AF-A0A8C8IUT4-F1
#
_cell.length_a   1.000
_cell.length_b   1.000
_cell.length_c   1.000
_cell.angle_alpha   90.00
_cell.angle_beta   90.00
_cell.angle_gamma   90.00
#
_symmetry.space_group_name_H-M   'P 1'
#
loop_
_entity.id
_entity.type
_entity.pdbx_description
1 polymer ?
#
loop_
_entity_poly.entity_id
_entity_poly.type
_entity_poly.pdbx_seq_one_letter_code
_entity_poly.pdbx_strand_id
1 'polypeptide(L)'
;MQVSFACTEHNLKSRSEDRLCGLRTAPPPGGGGGGSNQGGNGNYNTHGSAKPREQLGSRPVPQGHAHMKEAIGEGYGEGTWVTFGSQISDEMAENLMTIAYEAGVNLFDTAEVYASGRAEITLGNIIKKKGWRRSSYVVTTKIYWGGQAETERGLSRKHIIEGLRGSLSRLQLDYVDMVFANRNDVNSPMEEIVRAMTFVINQGMAMYWGTSRWSPMEIMEAYSVARQFNLIPPVCEQAEYHYFKRDKVEVQLPELYHKIGVGAMTWSPLACGLITGKYNEGVPDISRANIKGYQWLKERVNSEEGRKQLAKIKELRLMADRLGCTSAQLAIAWCLRSEGVSSVLLGVSNTDQLMENLGALRVTTLPSTSYHSDFTRFTEHSIRARQTNVIVISMKCNK
;
A
#
# COMPACT_ATOMS: atom_id res chain seq x y z
N MET A 1 8.51 -50.96 -7.44
CA MET A 1 7.51 -51.29 -6.39
C MET A 1 6.26 -50.48 -6.72
N GLN A 2 5.36 -51.08 -7.50
CA GLN A 2 4.04 -50.54 -7.84
C GLN A 2 3.07 -50.93 -6.72
N VAL A 3 2.20 -50.02 -6.30
CA VAL A 3 0.88 -50.39 -5.78
C VAL A 3 -0.12 -49.32 -6.23
N SER A 4 -1.09 -49.76 -7.03
CA SER A 4 -2.32 -49.06 -7.40
C SER A 4 -3.50 -49.80 -6.77
N PHE A 5 -4.53 -49.08 -6.31
CA PHE A 5 -5.92 -49.55 -6.12
C PHE A 5 -6.82 -48.32 -6.33
N ALA A 6 -7.59 -48.19 -7.42
CA ALA A 6 -8.81 -48.89 -7.86
C ALA A 6 -10.07 -48.52 -7.04
N CYS A 7 -10.98 -47.81 -7.72
CA CYS A 7 -12.36 -47.50 -7.33
C CYS A 7 -13.26 -48.74 -7.29
N THR A 8 -14.31 -48.68 -6.48
CA THR A 8 -15.56 -49.41 -6.71
C THR A 8 -16.77 -48.53 -6.34
N GLU A 9 -17.61 -48.26 -7.33
CA GLU A 9 -19.02 -47.89 -7.17
C GLU A 9 -19.89 -49.16 -7.29
N HIS A 10 -21.00 -49.23 -6.54
CA HIS A 10 -22.29 -49.69 -7.08
C HIS A 10 -23.48 -49.40 -6.13
N ASN A 11 -24.43 -48.59 -6.63
CA ASN A 11 -25.90 -48.79 -6.75
C ASN A 11 -26.76 -49.22 -5.52
N LEU A 12 -28.05 -48.88 -5.36
CA LEU A 12 -29.09 -47.97 -5.91
C LEU A 12 -30.42 -48.41 -5.23
N LYS A 13 -31.40 -47.49 -5.08
CA LYS A 13 -32.90 -47.65 -4.95
C LYS A 13 -33.45 -46.77 -3.81
N SER A 14 -34.22 -45.68 -4.00
CA SER A 14 -35.49 -45.38 -4.72
C SER A 14 -36.73 -45.39 -3.81
N ARG A 15 -37.45 -44.24 -3.74
CA ARG A 15 -38.91 -43.97 -3.54
C ARG A 15 -39.03 -42.47 -3.15
N SER A 16 -39.65 -41.51 -3.88
CA SER A 16 -41.03 -41.35 -4.43
C SER A 16 -42.10 -41.44 -3.32
N GLU A 17 -43.09 -40.58 -3.05
CA GLU A 17 -43.78 -39.37 -3.55
C GLU A 17 -44.36 -38.66 -2.27
N ASP A 18 -44.78 -37.38 -2.19
CA ASP A 18 -46.05 -36.76 -2.67
C ASP A 18 -46.05 -35.27 -2.21
N ARG A 19 -46.23 -34.28 -3.11
CA ARG A 19 -47.47 -33.53 -3.48
C ARG A 19 -48.15 -32.69 -2.38
N LEU A 20 -48.25 -31.36 -2.63
CA LEU A 20 -49.48 -30.51 -2.71
C LEU A 20 -49.08 -29.02 -2.54
N CYS A 21 -49.08 -28.22 -3.63
CA CYS A 21 -50.14 -27.27 -4.05
C CYS A 21 -50.32 -26.01 -3.18
N GLY A 22 -50.08 -24.84 -3.77
CA GLY A 22 -50.47 -23.52 -3.25
C GLY A 22 -50.10 -22.37 -4.21
N LEU A 23 -51.09 -21.91 -4.97
CA LEU A 23 -51.03 -20.96 -6.10
C LEU A 23 -51.56 -19.57 -5.68
N ARG A 24 -51.10 -18.52 -6.40
CA ARG A 24 -51.68 -17.16 -6.62
C ARG A 24 -51.51 -16.12 -5.48
N THR A 25 -51.31 -14.82 -5.71
CA THR A 25 -51.81 -13.88 -6.75
C THR A 25 -50.88 -12.66 -6.91
N ALA A 26 -50.89 -12.04 -8.10
CA ALA A 26 -50.40 -10.69 -8.39
C ALA A 26 -51.56 -9.68 -8.40
N PRO A 27 -51.34 -8.35 -8.21
CA PRO A 27 -52.36 -7.34 -8.47
C PRO A 27 -52.19 -6.61 -9.83
N PRO A 28 -53.28 -6.02 -10.40
CA PRO A 28 -53.36 -5.52 -11.77
C PRO A 28 -53.07 -4.01 -11.93
N PRO A 29 -53.05 -3.47 -13.17
CA PRO A 29 -52.72 -2.07 -13.47
C PRO A 29 -53.96 -1.17 -13.68
N GLY A 30 -53.78 0.13 -13.52
CA GLY A 30 -54.66 1.21 -13.99
C GLY A 30 -53.90 2.53 -13.90
N GLY A 31 -54.02 3.54 -14.76
CA GLY A 31 -54.90 3.80 -15.89
C GLY A 31 -55.15 5.31 -15.97
N GLY A 32 -54.67 5.97 -17.04
CA GLY A 32 -55.32 7.11 -17.73
C GLY A 32 -55.31 8.53 -17.13
N GLY A 33 -54.89 9.50 -17.97
CA GLY A 33 -55.21 10.95 -17.91
C GLY A 33 -53.95 11.82 -17.95
N GLY A 34 -53.68 12.74 -18.88
CA GLY A 34 -54.51 13.42 -19.89
C GLY A 34 -54.36 14.95 -19.73
N GLY A 35 -53.77 15.63 -20.72
CA GLY A 35 -53.72 17.11 -20.86
C GLY A 35 -52.46 17.77 -20.26
N SER A 36 -51.87 18.83 -20.82
CA SER A 36 -52.20 19.65 -21.99
C SER A 36 -50.98 20.53 -22.35
N ASN A 37 -50.92 20.84 -23.64
CA ASN A 37 -49.95 21.66 -24.36
C ASN A 37 -50.02 23.16 -24.00
N GLN A 38 -48.88 23.85 -23.94
CA GLN A 38 -48.64 25.30 -24.20
C GLN A 38 -47.14 25.56 -23.92
N GLY A 39 -46.26 26.03 -24.82
CA GLY A 39 -46.45 26.79 -26.04
C GLY A 39 -46.31 28.30 -25.75
N GLY A 40 -45.07 28.82 -25.64
CA GLY A 40 -44.83 30.25 -25.39
C GLY A 40 -43.40 30.69 -25.74
N ASN A 41 -43.27 31.32 -26.91
CA ASN A 41 -42.06 31.91 -27.50
C ASN A 41 -41.51 33.09 -26.68
N GLY A 42 -40.20 33.32 -26.78
CA GLY A 42 -39.45 34.30 -25.99
C GLY A 42 -39.54 35.75 -26.43
N ASN A 43 -38.86 36.62 -25.67
CA ASN A 43 -37.90 37.58 -26.21
C ASN A 43 -37.07 38.27 -25.12
N TYR A 44 -35.85 38.61 -25.56
CA TYR A 44 -34.72 39.30 -24.94
C TYR A 44 -35.01 40.36 -23.88
N ASN A 45 -34.19 40.33 -22.81
CA ASN A 45 -33.63 41.55 -22.25
C ASN A 45 -32.18 41.32 -21.79
N THR A 46 -31.27 42.02 -22.44
CA THR A 46 -29.84 42.07 -22.19
C THR A 46 -29.55 43.02 -21.03
N HIS A 47 -29.07 42.50 -19.91
CA HIS A 47 -28.26 43.27 -18.96
C HIS A 47 -27.01 42.47 -18.59
N GLY A 48 -25.86 43.06 -18.91
CA GLY A 48 -24.55 42.52 -18.61
C GLY A 48 -24.32 42.48 -17.10
N SER A 49 -24.04 41.29 -16.59
CA SER A 49 -23.45 41.06 -15.28
C SER A 49 -22.25 40.14 -15.46
N ALA A 50 -21.10 40.57 -14.94
CA ALA A 50 -19.82 39.89 -15.03
C ALA A 50 -19.93 38.39 -14.66
N LYS A 51 -19.36 37.51 -15.49
CA LYS A 51 -19.23 36.09 -15.18
C LYS A 51 -18.28 35.92 -13.99
N PRO A 52 -18.67 35.19 -12.92
CA PRO A 52 -17.74 34.76 -11.89
C PRO A 52 -16.72 33.80 -12.51
N ARG A 53 -15.45 33.91 -12.08
CA ARG A 53 -14.39 32.92 -12.33
C ARG A 53 -14.94 31.51 -12.14
N GLU A 54 -14.88 30.67 -13.18
CA GLU A 54 -15.03 29.23 -13.04
C GLU A 54 -14.03 28.75 -11.98
N GLN A 55 -14.56 28.31 -10.84
CA GLN A 55 -13.83 27.44 -9.94
C GLN A 55 -13.47 26.20 -10.76
N LEU A 56 -12.18 25.87 -10.86
CA LEU A 56 -11.73 24.56 -11.32
C LEU A 56 -12.44 23.51 -10.46
N GLY A 57 -13.49 22.91 -11.01
CA GLY A 57 -14.18 21.81 -10.37
C GLY A 57 -13.20 20.68 -10.13
N SER A 58 -13.09 20.25 -8.88
CA SER A 58 -12.39 19.02 -8.50
C SER A 58 -12.90 17.87 -9.38
N ARG A 59 -11.99 17.20 -10.10
CA ARG A 59 -12.33 16.02 -10.89
C ARG A 59 -13.02 14.98 -9.99
N PRO A 60 -14.06 14.27 -10.48
CA PRO A 60 -14.69 13.22 -9.72
C PRO A 60 -13.65 12.17 -9.32
N VAL A 61 -13.58 11.94 -8.02
CA VAL A 61 -12.69 10.97 -7.39
C VAL A 61 -13.17 9.56 -7.77
N PRO A 62 -12.32 8.68 -8.34
CA PRO A 62 -12.70 7.29 -8.58
C PRO A 62 -13.13 6.60 -7.29
N GLN A 63 -14.16 5.76 -7.36
CA GLN A 63 -14.79 5.11 -6.19
C GLN A 63 -13.79 4.33 -5.30
N GLY A 64 -12.69 3.82 -5.85
CA GLY A 64 -11.64 3.16 -5.07
C GLY A 64 -10.83 4.09 -4.15
N HIS A 65 -10.72 5.38 -4.47
CA HIS A 65 -10.10 6.36 -3.58
C HIS A 65 -11.00 6.72 -2.39
N ALA A 66 -12.33 6.68 -2.57
CA ALA A 66 -13.26 6.86 -1.45
C ALA A 66 -13.07 5.72 -0.43
N HIS A 67 -13.04 4.47 -0.89
CA HIS A 67 -12.85 3.31 -0.01
C HIS A 67 -11.48 3.31 0.68
N MET A 68 -10.41 3.73 0.00
CA MET A 68 -9.09 3.84 0.64
C MET A 68 -9.01 5.01 1.62
N LYS A 69 -9.47 6.22 1.27
CA LYS A 69 -9.45 7.37 2.20
C LYS A 69 -10.27 7.09 3.46
N GLU A 70 -11.41 6.41 3.30
CA GLU A 70 -12.22 5.92 4.42
C GLU A 70 -11.51 4.81 5.20
N ALA A 71 -10.69 3.96 4.56
CA ALA A 71 -10.02 2.83 5.21
C ALA A 71 -8.71 3.17 5.94
N ILE A 72 -7.89 4.12 5.45
CA ILE A 72 -6.53 4.36 5.98
C ILE A 72 -6.25 5.79 6.44
N GLY A 73 -7.04 6.79 6.03
CA GLY A 73 -6.69 8.21 6.22
C GLY A 73 -5.49 8.67 5.36
N GLU A 74 -5.30 9.99 5.21
CA GLU A 74 -4.09 10.55 4.58
C GLU A 74 -3.03 10.83 5.65
N GLY A 75 -1.76 10.49 5.38
CA GLY A 75 -0.64 10.90 6.25
C GLY A 75 0.46 9.86 6.43
N TYR A 76 0.90 9.67 7.67
CA TYR A 76 1.96 8.72 8.01
C TYR A 76 1.40 7.38 8.44
N GLY A 77 2.18 6.32 8.23
CA GLY A 77 2.04 5.08 8.98
C GLY A 77 3.37 4.69 9.63
N GLU A 78 3.31 3.89 10.67
CA GLU A 78 4.49 3.31 11.31
C GLU A 78 4.64 1.84 10.92
N GLY A 79 5.79 1.49 10.35
CA GLY A 79 6.15 0.13 10.00
C GLY A 79 7.02 -0.52 11.08
N THR A 80 6.74 -1.78 11.37
CA THR A 80 7.42 -2.56 12.42
C THR A 80 8.63 -3.39 11.93
N TRP A 81 8.95 -3.30 10.63
CA TRP A 81 10.05 -4.08 10.03
C TRP A 81 11.42 -3.71 10.62
N VAL A 82 12.22 -4.73 10.94
CA VAL A 82 13.57 -4.67 11.57
C VAL A 82 13.53 -4.30 13.06
N THR A 83 12.57 -3.48 13.47
CA THR A 83 12.56 -2.86 14.79
C THR A 83 11.86 -3.75 15.81
N PHE A 84 10.55 -3.96 15.68
CA PHE A 84 9.76 -4.62 16.71
C PHE A 84 10.12 -6.10 16.82
N GLY A 85 10.25 -6.60 18.05
CA GLY A 85 10.64 -7.98 18.31
C GLY A 85 12.05 -8.34 17.80
N SER A 86 12.90 -7.36 17.48
CA SER A 86 14.27 -7.60 17.00
C SER A 86 15.25 -6.51 17.45
N GLN A 87 15.41 -5.42 16.69
CA GLN A 87 16.47 -4.43 16.91
C GLN A 87 16.26 -3.60 18.19
N ILE A 88 15.00 -3.34 18.56
CA ILE A 88 14.65 -2.49 19.72
C ILE A 88 13.96 -3.33 20.80
N SER A 89 13.99 -2.85 22.04
CA SER A 89 13.23 -3.45 23.15
C SER A 89 11.73 -3.21 22.99
N ASP A 90 10.92 -4.07 23.62
CA ASP A 90 9.45 -3.91 23.65
C ASP A 90 9.03 -2.59 24.30
N GLU A 91 9.78 -2.10 25.29
CA GLU A 91 9.56 -0.78 25.91
C GLU A 91 9.81 0.36 24.92
N MET A 92 10.86 0.29 24.11
CA MET A 92 11.11 1.28 23.07
C MET A 92 10.02 1.22 21.99
N ALA A 93 9.58 0.01 21.60
CA ALA A 93 8.48 -0.17 20.66
C ALA A 93 7.17 0.44 21.18
N GLU A 94 6.87 0.26 22.48
CA GLU A 94 5.71 0.87 23.13
C GLU A 94 5.80 2.41 23.13
N ASN A 95 6.97 2.96 23.44
CA ASN A 95 7.19 4.40 23.45
C ASN A 95 7.01 5.01 22.05
N LEU A 96 7.59 4.38 21.02
CA LEU A 96 7.45 4.80 19.63
C LEU A 96 5.98 4.80 19.19
N MET A 97 5.29 3.68 19.39
CA MET A 97 3.89 3.54 18.99
C MET A 97 2.98 4.52 19.76
N THR A 98 3.28 4.77 21.03
CA THR A 98 2.55 5.76 21.85
C THR A 98 2.71 7.17 21.26
N ILE A 99 3.94 7.59 20.99
CA ILE A 99 4.22 8.91 20.42
C ILE A 99 3.56 9.05 19.05
N ALA A 100 3.65 8.02 18.20
CA ALA A 100 3.02 8.03 16.88
C ALA A 100 1.50 8.20 17.00
N TYR A 101 0.84 7.39 17.84
CA TYR A 101 -0.60 7.46 18.06
C TYR A 101 -1.04 8.82 18.61
N GLU A 102 -0.33 9.36 19.61
CA GLU A 102 -0.62 10.68 20.19
C GLU A 102 -0.38 11.83 19.21
N ALA A 103 0.54 11.66 18.25
CA ALA A 103 0.77 12.58 17.15
C ALA A 103 -0.26 12.45 16.00
N GLY A 104 -1.26 11.56 16.14
CA GLY A 104 -2.33 11.37 15.15
C GLY A 104 -2.04 10.30 14.09
N VAL A 105 -0.94 9.55 14.22
CA VAL A 105 -0.69 8.37 13.36
C VAL A 105 -1.66 7.27 13.76
N ASN A 106 -2.45 6.79 12.81
CA ASN A 106 -3.42 5.72 13.03
C ASN A 106 -3.05 4.42 12.31
N LEU A 107 -2.13 4.45 11.33
CA LEU A 107 -1.74 3.30 10.52
C LEU A 107 -0.50 2.60 11.08
N PHE A 108 -0.64 1.30 11.41
CA PHE A 108 0.43 0.46 11.93
C PHE A 108 0.59 -0.81 11.09
N ASP A 109 1.78 -1.00 10.53
CA ASP A 109 2.07 -2.04 9.55
C ASP A 109 3.06 -3.10 10.06
N THR A 110 2.73 -4.38 9.84
CA THR A 110 3.53 -5.54 10.21
C THR A 110 3.48 -6.65 9.15
N ALA A 111 4.09 -7.80 9.41
CA ALA A 111 4.00 -9.00 8.59
C ALA A 111 4.29 -10.24 9.43
N GLU A 112 3.74 -11.39 9.04
CA GLU A 112 3.97 -12.67 9.73
C GLU A 112 5.47 -13.04 9.80
N VAL A 113 6.25 -12.63 8.80
CA VAL A 113 7.68 -12.93 8.69
C VAL A 113 8.55 -12.03 9.57
N TYR A 114 8.04 -10.88 10.03
CA TYR A 114 8.84 -9.91 10.76
C TYR A 114 9.22 -10.46 12.14
N ALA A 115 10.54 -10.66 12.31
CA ALA A 115 11.11 -11.32 13.47
C ALA A 115 10.42 -12.67 13.78
N SER A 116 10.05 -13.43 12.74
CA SER A 116 9.33 -14.71 12.85
C SER A 116 8.06 -14.60 13.69
N GLY A 117 7.26 -13.57 13.45
CA GLY A 117 6.00 -13.29 14.14
C GLY A 117 6.15 -12.49 15.45
N ARG A 118 7.37 -12.27 15.97
CA ARG A 118 7.54 -11.48 17.22
C ARG A 118 7.13 -10.03 17.07
N ALA A 119 7.24 -9.44 15.88
CA ALA A 119 6.77 -8.08 15.63
C ALA A 119 5.25 -7.95 15.84
N GLU A 120 4.47 -8.94 15.38
CA GLU A 120 3.02 -9.02 15.58
C GLU A 120 2.65 -9.19 17.06
N ILE A 121 3.39 -10.04 17.79
CA ILE A 121 3.19 -10.22 19.24
C ILE A 121 3.44 -8.92 19.99
N THR A 122 4.53 -8.22 19.66
CA THR A 122 4.90 -6.94 20.29
C THR A 122 3.82 -5.89 20.03
N LEU A 123 3.40 -5.74 18.77
CA LEU A 123 2.34 -4.82 18.36
C LEU A 123 1.02 -5.12 19.09
N GLY A 124 0.60 -6.38 19.12
CA GLY A 124 -0.63 -6.81 19.82
C GLY A 124 -0.59 -6.54 21.32
N ASN A 125 0.56 -6.80 21.97
CA ASN A 125 0.75 -6.52 23.38
C ASN A 125 0.64 -5.02 23.70
N ILE A 126 1.22 -4.16 22.86
CA ILE A 126 1.13 -2.70 23.04
C ILE A 126 -0.32 -2.24 22.90
N ILE A 127 -1.01 -2.65 21.83
CA ILE A 127 -2.41 -2.29 21.59
C ILE A 127 -3.29 -2.69 22.79
N LYS A 128 -3.14 -3.93 23.26
CA LYS A 128 -3.88 -4.46 24.40
C LYS A 128 -3.57 -3.72 25.70
N LYS A 129 -2.29 -3.42 25.95
CA LYS A 129 -1.83 -2.69 27.14
C LYS A 129 -2.35 -1.25 27.16
N LYS A 130 -2.30 -0.55 26.02
CA LYS A 130 -2.74 0.85 25.89
C LYS A 130 -4.26 0.99 25.90
N GLY A 131 -5.00 -0.06 25.57
CA GLY A 131 -6.46 -0.06 25.61
C GLY A 131 -7.08 0.92 24.60
N TRP A 132 -6.38 1.25 23.52
CA TRP A 132 -6.91 2.12 22.47
C TRP A 132 -8.13 1.48 21.81
N ARG A 133 -9.11 2.30 21.44
CA ARG A 133 -10.34 1.80 20.79
C ARG A 133 -9.97 1.19 19.44
N ARG A 134 -10.38 -0.06 19.18
CA ARG A 134 -10.08 -0.75 17.91
C ARG A 134 -10.47 0.05 16.66
N SER A 135 -11.54 0.85 16.76
CA SER A 135 -12.04 1.73 15.70
C SER A 135 -11.23 3.01 15.48
N SER A 136 -10.20 3.28 16.28
CA SER A 136 -9.38 4.51 16.19
C SER A 136 -8.06 4.33 15.46
N TYR A 137 -7.70 3.09 15.11
CA TYR A 137 -6.46 2.78 14.42
C TYR A 137 -6.69 1.74 13.31
N VAL A 138 -5.71 1.67 12.41
CA VAL A 138 -5.65 0.81 11.24
C VAL A 138 -4.44 -0.11 11.40
N VAL A 139 -4.68 -1.41 11.43
CA VAL A 139 -3.61 -2.44 11.45
C VAL A 139 -3.55 -3.13 10.11
N THR A 140 -2.35 -3.20 9.54
CA THR A 140 -2.08 -3.97 8.33
C THR A 140 -1.05 -5.06 8.59
N THR A 141 -1.29 -6.25 8.05
CA THR A 141 -0.29 -7.35 8.05
C THR A 141 -0.11 -7.90 6.65
N LYS A 142 1.00 -8.62 6.42
CA LYS A 142 1.32 -9.23 5.11
C LYS A 142 1.59 -10.72 5.25
N ILE A 143 1.05 -11.48 4.31
CA ILE A 143 1.16 -12.93 4.25
C ILE A 143 2.01 -13.33 3.03
N TYR A 144 2.99 -14.21 3.26
CA TYR A 144 3.72 -15.01 2.27
C TYR A 144 4.69 -16.00 2.93
N TRP A 145 5.33 -15.67 4.05
CA TRP A 145 6.36 -16.50 4.70
C TRP A 145 6.00 -16.71 6.18
N GLY A 146 5.22 -17.74 6.47
CA GLY A 146 4.77 -18.03 7.84
C GLY A 146 5.58 -19.10 8.56
N GLY A 147 6.40 -19.89 7.85
CA GLY A 147 7.17 -20.97 8.46
C GLY A 147 8.18 -21.63 7.53
N GLN A 148 8.71 -22.77 7.95
CA GLN A 148 9.77 -23.50 7.23
C GLN A 148 9.20 -24.58 6.32
N ALA A 149 8.02 -25.13 6.64
CA ALA A 149 7.39 -26.14 5.81
C ALA A 149 6.99 -25.57 4.44
N GLU A 150 6.94 -26.45 3.44
CA GLU A 150 6.59 -26.03 2.08
C GLU A 150 5.20 -25.39 1.99
N THR A 151 4.28 -25.85 2.85
CA THR A 151 2.90 -25.36 2.93
C THR A 151 2.73 -24.13 3.82
N GLU A 152 3.78 -23.65 4.48
CA GLU A 152 3.79 -22.46 5.35
C GLU A 152 4.31 -21.21 4.62
N ARG A 153 4.25 -21.21 3.28
CA ARG A 153 4.64 -20.09 2.44
C ARG A 153 3.78 -19.97 1.17
N GLY A 154 3.90 -18.83 0.49
CA GLY A 154 3.22 -18.53 -0.76
C GLY A 154 1.85 -17.87 -0.55
N LEU A 155 1.04 -17.88 -1.61
CA LEU A 155 -0.30 -17.29 -1.63
C LEU A 155 -1.37 -18.33 -1.97
N SER A 156 -1.11 -19.60 -1.68
CA SER A 156 -2.15 -20.62 -1.72
C SER A 156 -3.27 -20.28 -0.74
N ARG A 157 -4.49 -20.74 -1.04
CA ARG A 157 -5.64 -20.57 -0.15
C ARG A 157 -5.36 -21.10 1.26
N LYS A 158 -4.63 -22.22 1.35
CA LYS A 158 -4.19 -22.82 2.63
C LYS A 158 -3.38 -21.80 3.43
N HIS A 159 -2.30 -21.28 2.84
CA HIS A 159 -1.39 -20.38 3.56
C HIS A 159 -2.02 -19.02 3.85
N ILE A 160 -2.83 -18.45 2.94
CA ILE A 160 -3.54 -17.18 3.20
C ILE A 160 -4.43 -17.30 4.45
N ILE A 161 -5.21 -18.38 4.56
CA ILE A 161 -6.13 -18.57 5.68
C ILE A 161 -5.37 -18.91 6.97
N GLU A 162 -4.44 -19.86 6.91
CA GLU A 162 -3.68 -20.31 8.09
C GLU A 162 -2.72 -19.23 8.60
N GLY A 163 -1.99 -18.59 7.69
CA GLY A 163 -1.09 -17.48 7.97
C GLY A 163 -1.82 -16.30 8.62
N LEU A 164 -2.95 -15.87 8.04
CA LEU A 164 -3.73 -14.76 8.63
C LEU A 164 -4.32 -15.12 10.00
N ARG A 165 -4.82 -16.35 10.21
CA ARG A 165 -5.24 -16.81 11.54
C ARG A 165 -4.09 -16.77 12.54
N GLY A 166 -2.91 -17.20 12.13
CA GLY A 166 -1.70 -17.12 12.94
C GLY A 166 -1.34 -15.68 13.31
N SER A 167 -1.39 -14.77 12.33
CA SER A 167 -1.17 -13.33 12.55
C SER A 167 -2.17 -12.72 13.51
N LEU A 168 -3.47 -12.97 13.33
CA LEU A 168 -4.54 -12.46 14.22
C LEU A 168 -4.37 -12.95 15.66
N SER A 169 -4.00 -14.23 15.83
CA SER A 169 -3.69 -14.81 17.14
C SER A 169 -2.51 -14.10 17.82
N ARG A 170 -1.41 -13.87 17.09
CA ARG A 170 -0.24 -13.14 17.61
C ARG A 170 -0.57 -11.68 17.93
N LEU A 171 -1.35 -11.02 17.08
CA LEU A 171 -1.82 -9.65 17.26
C LEU A 171 -2.85 -9.51 18.39
N GLN A 172 -3.50 -10.61 18.80
CA GLN A 172 -4.65 -10.60 19.71
C GLN A 172 -5.79 -9.71 19.18
N LEU A 173 -6.06 -9.79 17.88
CA LEU A 173 -7.11 -9.05 17.19
C LEU A 173 -8.06 -10.00 16.48
N ASP A 174 -9.35 -9.65 16.42
CA ASP A 174 -10.34 -10.41 15.65
C ASP A 174 -10.18 -10.17 14.13
N TYR A 175 -9.71 -8.98 13.75
CA TYR A 175 -9.47 -8.60 12.36
C TYR A 175 -8.33 -7.59 12.19
N VAL A 176 -7.73 -7.60 11.01
CA VAL A 176 -6.89 -6.50 10.50
C VAL A 176 -7.68 -5.62 9.55
N ASP A 177 -7.33 -4.34 9.43
CA ASP A 177 -8.03 -3.45 8.49
C ASP A 177 -7.65 -3.80 7.05
N MET A 178 -6.40 -4.19 6.81
CA MET A 178 -5.97 -4.66 5.50
C MET A 178 -4.95 -5.80 5.59
N VAL A 179 -5.21 -6.89 4.87
CA VAL A 179 -4.24 -7.97 4.66
C VAL A 179 -3.57 -7.81 3.29
N PHE A 180 -2.24 -7.88 3.26
CA PHE A 180 -1.46 -7.78 2.04
C PHE A 180 -0.92 -9.13 1.59
N ALA A 181 -0.93 -9.38 0.28
CA ALA A 181 0.02 -10.32 -0.33
C ALA A 181 1.42 -9.70 -0.29
N ASN A 182 2.34 -10.23 0.52
CA ASN A 182 3.65 -9.59 0.79
C ASN A 182 4.54 -9.45 -0.48
N ARG A 183 4.40 -10.41 -1.41
CA ARG A 183 4.99 -10.42 -2.75
C ARG A 183 4.08 -11.20 -3.71
N ASN A 184 4.39 -11.23 -4.99
CA ASN A 184 3.72 -12.10 -5.94
C ASN A 184 4.12 -13.58 -5.72
N ASP A 185 3.21 -14.49 -6.07
CA ASP A 185 3.45 -15.94 -6.06
C ASP A 185 3.18 -16.53 -7.44
N VAL A 186 4.24 -17.03 -8.08
CA VAL A 186 4.15 -17.65 -9.41
C VAL A 186 3.61 -19.09 -9.38
N ASN A 187 3.53 -19.70 -8.19
CA ASN A 187 3.07 -21.07 -8.02
C ASN A 187 1.57 -21.16 -7.71
N SER A 188 0.93 -20.04 -7.35
CA SER A 188 -0.49 -19.98 -7.00
C SER A 188 -1.27 -19.24 -8.11
N PRO A 189 -2.32 -19.84 -8.70
CA PRO A 189 -3.14 -19.16 -9.70
C PRO A 189 -3.81 -17.91 -9.13
N MET A 190 -3.91 -16.85 -9.93
CA MET A 190 -4.51 -15.57 -9.51
C MET A 190 -5.94 -15.75 -8.96
N GLU A 191 -6.75 -16.60 -9.60
CA GLU A 191 -8.10 -16.90 -9.14
C GLU A 191 -8.13 -17.45 -7.70
N GLU A 192 -7.22 -18.36 -7.37
CA GLU A 192 -7.13 -18.91 -6.02
C GLU A 192 -6.79 -17.82 -4.99
N ILE A 193 -5.80 -16.98 -5.32
CA ILE A 193 -5.36 -15.87 -4.46
C ILE A 193 -6.54 -14.92 -4.18
N VAL A 194 -7.22 -14.44 -5.22
CA VAL A 194 -8.32 -13.48 -5.09
C VAL A 194 -9.52 -14.11 -4.34
N ARG A 195 -9.83 -15.39 -4.59
CA ARG A 195 -10.86 -16.12 -3.82
C ARG A 195 -10.50 -16.30 -2.36
N ALA A 196 -9.23 -16.56 -2.05
CA ALA A 196 -8.75 -16.68 -0.67
C ALA A 196 -8.81 -15.34 0.08
N MET A 197 -8.35 -14.26 -0.55
CA MET A 197 -8.44 -12.90 0.00
C MET A 197 -9.90 -12.47 0.21
N THR A 198 -10.76 -12.74 -0.77
CA THR A 198 -12.20 -12.48 -0.64
C THR A 198 -12.82 -13.30 0.49
N PHE A 199 -12.42 -14.56 0.65
CA PHE A 199 -12.92 -15.41 1.71
C PHE A 199 -12.56 -14.87 3.10
N VAL A 200 -11.30 -14.48 3.35
CA VAL A 200 -10.91 -13.97 4.67
C VAL A 200 -11.61 -12.65 5.01
N ILE A 201 -11.92 -11.82 4.00
CA ILE A 201 -12.75 -10.62 4.19
C ILE A 201 -14.18 -10.99 4.57
N ASN A 202 -14.80 -11.90 3.82
CA ASN A 202 -16.17 -12.34 4.08
C ASN A 202 -16.31 -13.09 5.44
N GLN A 203 -15.22 -13.63 5.97
CA GLN A 203 -15.17 -14.22 7.32
C GLN A 203 -14.93 -13.18 8.42
N GLY A 204 -14.80 -11.90 8.08
CA GLY A 204 -14.53 -10.82 9.04
C GLY A 204 -13.11 -10.84 9.60
N MET A 205 -12.16 -11.56 8.99
CA MET A 205 -10.76 -11.60 9.44
C MET A 205 -9.95 -10.41 8.92
N ALA A 206 -10.40 -9.78 7.85
CA ALA A 206 -9.85 -8.55 7.30
C ALA A 206 -10.98 -7.65 6.78
N MET A 207 -10.81 -6.32 6.81
CA MET A 207 -11.78 -5.42 6.17
C MET A 207 -11.51 -5.31 4.66
N TYR A 208 -10.24 -5.20 4.29
CA TYR A 208 -9.79 -5.08 2.91
C TYR A 208 -8.56 -5.96 2.63
N TRP A 209 -8.16 -6.03 1.36
CA TRP A 209 -6.88 -6.62 0.99
C TRP A 209 -6.13 -5.77 -0.05
N GLY A 210 -4.82 -5.97 -0.10
CA GLY A 210 -3.94 -5.28 -1.02
C GLY A 210 -2.80 -6.16 -1.50
N THR A 211 -2.01 -5.61 -2.42
CA THR A 211 -0.81 -6.23 -2.97
C THR A 211 0.43 -5.53 -2.47
N SER A 212 1.59 -6.19 -2.50
CA SER A 212 2.89 -5.58 -2.20
C SER A 212 3.92 -6.13 -3.15
N ARG A 213 4.69 -5.27 -3.80
CA ARG A 213 5.73 -5.62 -4.79
C ARG A 213 5.20 -6.23 -6.09
N TRP A 214 3.89 -6.14 -6.35
CA TRP A 214 3.30 -6.67 -7.58
C TRP A 214 3.49 -5.70 -8.74
N SER A 215 3.68 -6.22 -9.95
CA SER A 215 3.67 -5.43 -11.17
C SER A 215 2.27 -4.87 -11.45
N PRO A 216 2.14 -3.78 -12.24
CA PRO A 216 0.83 -3.28 -12.66
C PRO A 216 -0.01 -4.32 -13.41
N MET A 217 0.66 -5.22 -14.15
CA MET A 217 0.01 -6.31 -14.87
C MET A 217 -0.66 -7.28 -13.91
N GLU A 218 0.06 -7.73 -12.87
CA GLU A 218 -0.49 -8.66 -11.86
C GLU A 218 -1.62 -8.01 -11.05
N ILE A 219 -1.53 -6.72 -10.73
CA ILE A 219 -2.60 -5.99 -10.04
C ILE A 219 -3.86 -5.91 -10.93
N MET A 220 -3.68 -5.64 -12.22
CA MET A 220 -4.79 -5.62 -13.18
C MET A 220 -5.38 -7.02 -13.39
N GLU A 221 -4.56 -8.06 -13.37
CA GLU A 221 -5.02 -9.45 -13.44
C GLU A 221 -5.90 -9.80 -12.22
N ALA A 222 -5.46 -9.45 -11.01
CA ALA A 222 -6.26 -9.61 -9.78
C ALA A 222 -7.59 -8.87 -9.87
N TYR A 223 -7.58 -7.63 -10.38
CA TYR A 223 -8.79 -6.85 -10.61
C TYR A 223 -9.71 -7.52 -11.64
N SER A 224 -9.15 -8.02 -12.75
CA SER A 224 -9.89 -8.71 -13.81
C SER A 224 -10.58 -9.97 -13.27
N VAL A 225 -9.85 -10.81 -12.53
CA VAL A 225 -10.39 -11.99 -11.84
C VAL A 225 -11.52 -11.59 -10.89
N ALA A 226 -11.31 -10.53 -10.10
CA ALA A 226 -12.34 -10.07 -9.17
C ALA A 226 -13.63 -9.65 -9.89
N ARG A 227 -13.52 -8.93 -11.00
CA ARG A 227 -14.68 -8.54 -11.80
C ARG A 227 -15.36 -9.72 -12.49
N GLN A 228 -14.58 -10.66 -13.02
CA GLN A 228 -15.10 -11.83 -13.72
C GLN A 228 -15.91 -12.75 -12.80
N PHE A 229 -15.47 -12.93 -11.55
CA PHE A 229 -16.06 -13.89 -10.62
C PHE A 229 -16.84 -13.24 -9.46
N ASN A 230 -17.12 -11.94 -9.56
CA ASN A 230 -17.80 -11.15 -8.52
C ASN A 230 -17.14 -11.30 -7.13
N LEU A 231 -15.82 -11.16 -7.10
CA LEU A 231 -14.99 -11.19 -5.90
C LEU A 231 -14.54 -9.78 -5.52
N ILE A 232 -13.84 -9.66 -4.39
CA ILE A 232 -13.38 -8.37 -3.88
C ILE A 232 -12.02 -8.03 -4.50
N PRO A 233 -11.87 -6.91 -5.23
CA PRO A 233 -10.58 -6.51 -5.81
C PRO A 233 -9.63 -5.94 -4.75
N PRO A 234 -8.30 -5.93 -5.00
CA PRO A 234 -7.36 -5.28 -4.10
C PRO A 234 -7.58 -3.76 -4.13
N VAL A 235 -7.41 -3.09 -2.99
CA VAL A 235 -7.62 -1.63 -2.89
C VAL A 235 -6.31 -0.85 -2.83
N CYS A 236 -5.21 -1.48 -2.45
CA CYS A 236 -3.93 -0.82 -2.22
C CYS A 236 -2.75 -1.64 -2.77
N GLU A 237 -1.74 -0.96 -3.30
CA GLU A 237 -0.42 -1.53 -3.54
C GLU A 237 0.60 -0.95 -2.56
N GLN A 238 1.36 -1.82 -1.90
CA GLN A 238 2.46 -1.45 -1.02
C GLN A 238 3.80 -1.43 -1.77
N ALA A 239 4.27 -0.25 -2.18
CA ALA A 239 5.41 -0.09 -3.08
C ALA A 239 6.61 0.64 -2.47
N GLU A 240 7.83 0.25 -2.86
CA GLU A 240 9.04 1.00 -2.51
C GLU A 240 9.00 2.36 -3.18
N TYR A 241 9.11 3.43 -2.39
CA TYR A 241 9.21 4.78 -2.94
C TYR A 241 10.15 5.62 -2.11
N HIS A 242 11.15 6.16 -2.79
CA HIS A 242 12.12 7.09 -2.24
C HIS A 242 12.89 7.74 -3.38
N TYR A 243 13.78 8.68 -3.06
CA TYR A 243 14.51 9.46 -4.07
C TYR A 243 15.19 8.63 -5.17
N PHE A 244 15.75 7.46 -4.82
CA PHE A 244 16.40 6.55 -5.77
C PHE A 244 15.52 5.43 -6.38
N LYS A 245 14.22 5.41 -6.08
CA LYS A 245 13.27 4.38 -6.53
C LYS A 245 11.91 5.03 -6.79
N ARG A 246 11.63 5.34 -8.06
CA ARG A 246 10.54 6.27 -8.44
C ARG A 246 9.57 5.69 -9.45
N ASP A 247 10.09 5.01 -10.46
CA ASP A 247 9.36 4.65 -11.68
C ASP A 247 7.99 4.00 -11.44
N LYS A 248 7.91 3.05 -10.51
CA LYS A 248 6.64 2.37 -10.20
C LYS A 248 5.58 3.34 -9.68
N VAL A 249 5.93 4.13 -8.67
CA VAL A 249 4.97 4.99 -7.96
C VAL A 249 4.65 6.26 -8.76
N GLU A 250 5.60 6.81 -9.51
CA GLU A 250 5.36 8.04 -10.26
C GLU A 250 4.79 7.82 -11.66
N VAL A 251 5.01 6.65 -12.27
CA VAL A 251 4.58 6.39 -13.66
C VAL A 251 3.47 5.34 -13.74
N GLN A 252 3.55 4.28 -12.95
CA GLN A 252 2.67 3.12 -13.13
C GLN A 252 1.45 3.14 -12.20
N LEU A 253 1.63 3.49 -10.92
CA LEU A 253 0.53 3.52 -9.95
C LEU A 253 -0.54 4.60 -10.22
N PRO A 254 -0.22 5.80 -10.74
CA PRO A 254 -1.24 6.79 -11.06
C PRO A 254 -2.23 6.28 -12.12
N GLU A 255 -1.75 5.51 -13.11
CA GLU A 255 -2.62 4.86 -14.09
C GLU A 255 -3.54 3.81 -13.45
N LEU A 256 -3.05 2.99 -12.52
CA LEU A 256 -3.89 2.04 -11.79
C LEU A 256 -4.92 2.75 -10.92
N TYR A 257 -4.52 3.81 -10.25
CA TYR A 257 -5.40 4.65 -9.46
C TYR A 257 -6.56 5.20 -10.30
N HIS A 258 -6.25 5.80 -11.47
CA HIS A 258 -7.29 6.36 -12.34
C HIS A 258 -8.18 5.30 -12.99
N LYS A 259 -7.65 4.12 -13.32
CA LYS A 259 -8.41 3.06 -14.03
C LYS A 259 -9.24 2.19 -13.10
N ILE A 260 -8.69 1.78 -11.97
CA ILE A 260 -9.29 0.77 -11.08
C ILE A 260 -9.37 1.21 -9.61
N GLY A 261 -8.90 2.41 -9.29
CA GLY A 261 -9.02 2.98 -7.95
C GLY A 261 -8.04 2.42 -6.92
N VAL A 262 -6.99 1.73 -7.34
CA VAL A 262 -5.94 1.23 -6.45
C VAL A 262 -5.03 2.37 -6.02
N GLY A 263 -4.96 2.66 -4.73
CA GLY A 263 -4.03 3.66 -4.20
C GLY A 263 -2.67 3.08 -3.80
N ALA A 264 -1.75 3.95 -3.39
CA ALA A 264 -0.39 3.56 -3.02
C ALA A 264 -0.11 3.81 -1.53
N MET A 265 0.37 2.78 -0.84
CA MET A 265 1.01 2.89 0.47
C MET A 265 2.50 2.63 0.28
N THR A 266 3.34 3.60 0.58
CA THR A 266 4.76 3.50 0.22
C THR A 266 5.63 3.09 1.40
N TRP A 267 6.76 2.44 1.13
CA TRP A 267 7.70 1.98 2.16
C TRP A 267 9.16 2.33 1.83
N SER A 268 9.99 2.30 2.88
CA SER A 268 11.41 2.71 2.86
C SER A 268 11.66 4.12 2.31
N PRO A 269 10.95 5.17 2.76
CA PRO A 269 11.12 6.54 2.26
C PRO A 269 12.56 7.07 2.38
N LEU A 270 13.33 6.53 3.34
CA LEU A 270 14.72 6.89 3.61
C LEU A 270 15.74 5.88 3.03
N ALA A 271 15.29 4.94 2.18
CA ALA A 271 16.11 3.86 1.61
C ALA A 271 16.95 3.12 2.68
N CYS A 272 16.27 2.59 3.71
CA CYS A 272 16.90 1.94 4.87
C CYS A 272 17.88 2.85 5.65
N GLY A 273 17.62 4.16 5.67
CA GLY A 273 18.42 5.16 6.35
C GLY A 273 19.56 5.73 5.51
N LEU A 274 19.71 5.33 4.25
CA LEU A 274 20.72 5.87 3.34
C LEU A 274 20.57 7.38 3.19
N ILE A 275 19.34 7.85 2.99
CA ILE A 275 19.02 9.25 2.68
C ILE A 275 19.28 10.21 3.85
N THR A 276 19.42 9.71 5.08
CA THR A 276 19.77 10.55 6.23
C THR A 276 21.24 11.00 6.20
N GLY A 277 22.06 10.47 5.29
CA GLY A 277 23.49 10.76 5.21
C GLY A 277 24.34 10.08 6.28
N LYS A 278 23.75 9.20 7.11
CA LYS A 278 24.48 8.53 8.22
C LYS A 278 25.62 7.61 7.76
N TYR A 279 25.64 7.26 6.47
CA TYR A 279 26.67 6.40 5.89
C TYR A 279 27.75 7.16 5.09
N ASN A 280 27.76 8.49 5.16
CA ASN A 280 28.71 9.32 4.37
C ASN A 280 30.17 9.04 4.71
N GLU A 281 30.47 8.68 5.95
CA GLU A 281 31.82 8.44 6.47
C GLU A 281 32.06 6.95 6.78
N GLY A 282 31.28 6.05 6.16
CA GLY A 282 31.30 4.61 6.42
C GLY A 282 30.08 4.12 7.20
N VAL A 283 30.08 2.85 7.61
CA VAL A 283 28.92 2.20 8.23
C VAL A 283 28.98 2.31 9.76
N PRO A 284 28.10 3.09 10.42
CA PRO A 284 28.12 3.23 11.88
C PRO A 284 27.76 1.92 12.59
N ASP A 285 28.34 1.66 13.76
CA ASP A 285 28.15 0.42 14.53
C ASP A 285 26.68 0.14 14.87
N ILE A 286 25.95 1.16 15.33
CA ILE A 286 24.53 1.04 15.70
C ILE A 286 23.55 1.11 14.52
N SER A 287 24.05 1.13 13.28
CA SER A 287 23.21 1.28 12.09
C SER A 287 22.56 -0.03 11.65
N ARG A 288 21.46 0.07 10.88
CA ARG A 288 20.76 -1.08 10.29
C ARG A 288 21.69 -1.98 9.46
N ALA A 289 22.67 -1.40 8.78
CA ALA A 289 23.60 -2.14 7.92
C ALA A 289 24.59 -3.04 8.70
N ASN A 290 24.74 -2.87 10.02
CA ASN A 290 25.57 -3.74 10.86
C ASN A 290 24.75 -4.80 11.63
N ILE A 291 23.43 -4.86 11.47
CA ILE A 291 22.60 -5.92 12.05
C ILE A 291 22.88 -7.25 11.32
N LYS A 292 22.98 -8.35 12.06
CA LYS A 292 23.14 -9.70 11.49
C LYS A 292 21.99 -9.99 10.51
N GLY A 293 22.31 -10.39 9.28
CA GLY A 293 21.33 -10.62 8.20
C GLY A 293 21.14 -9.43 7.26
N TYR A 294 21.77 -8.27 7.53
CA TYR A 294 21.70 -7.07 6.69
C TYR A 294 23.01 -6.80 5.92
N GLN A 295 23.83 -7.84 5.71
CA GLN A 295 25.07 -7.74 4.91
C GLN A 295 24.81 -7.15 3.51
N TRP A 296 23.69 -7.49 2.89
CA TRP A 296 23.26 -6.92 1.61
C TRP A 296 23.13 -5.39 1.63
N LEU A 297 22.75 -4.79 2.76
CA LEU A 297 22.65 -3.33 2.90
C LEU A 297 24.04 -2.71 3.04
N LYS A 298 24.94 -3.36 3.78
CA LYS A 298 26.35 -2.95 3.89
C LYS A 298 27.06 -3.01 2.53
N GLU A 299 26.83 -4.09 1.78
CA GLU A 299 27.31 -4.23 0.40
C GLU A 299 26.73 -3.15 -0.52
N ARG A 300 25.43 -2.87 -0.43
CA ARG A 300 24.79 -1.79 -1.19
C ARG A 300 25.42 -0.43 -0.88
N VAL A 301 25.64 -0.10 0.39
CA VAL A 301 26.29 1.16 0.81
C VAL A 301 27.70 1.28 0.23
N ASN A 302 28.47 0.19 0.27
CA ASN A 302 29.87 0.18 -0.20
C ASN A 302 30.03 0.01 -1.72
N SER A 303 28.94 -0.34 -2.42
CA SER A 303 28.94 -0.47 -3.88
C SER A 303 29.20 0.86 -4.59
N GLU A 304 29.61 0.80 -5.85
CA GLU A 304 29.82 2.00 -6.66
C GLU A 304 28.53 2.84 -6.80
N GLU A 305 27.39 2.17 -6.99
CA GLU A 305 26.08 2.84 -7.03
C GLU A 305 25.72 3.46 -5.68
N GLY A 306 26.02 2.78 -4.56
CA GLY A 306 25.84 3.32 -3.22
C GLY A 306 26.64 4.60 -2.98
N ARG A 307 27.91 4.62 -3.41
CA ARG A 307 28.76 5.82 -3.33
C ARG A 307 28.22 6.97 -4.20
N LYS A 308 27.71 6.67 -5.40
CA LYS A 308 27.03 7.68 -6.25
C LYS A 308 25.77 8.23 -5.58
N GLN A 309 25.00 7.39 -4.88
CA GLN A 309 23.83 7.82 -4.12
C GLN A 309 24.22 8.71 -2.94
N LEU A 310 25.27 8.36 -2.19
CA LEU A 310 25.79 9.18 -1.08
C LEU A 310 26.28 10.56 -1.54
N ALA A 311 26.95 10.65 -2.69
CA ALA A 311 27.34 11.93 -3.27
C ALA A 311 26.12 12.84 -3.53
N LYS A 312 25.05 12.28 -4.11
CA LYS A 312 23.78 13.01 -4.32
C LYS A 312 23.12 13.40 -2.99
N ILE A 313 23.19 12.56 -1.97
CA ILE A 313 22.63 12.89 -0.64
C ILE A 313 23.33 14.11 -0.02
N LYS A 314 24.62 14.34 -0.30
CA LYS A 314 25.32 15.56 0.13
C LYS A 314 24.71 16.81 -0.51
N GLU A 315 24.32 16.76 -1.79
CA GLU A 315 23.61 17.85 -2.46
C GLU A 315 22.20 18.05 -1.89
N LEU A 316 21.48 16.94 -1.62
CA LEU A 316 20.15 16.99 -0.97
C LEU A 316 20.22 17.68 0.40
N ARG A 317 21.29 17.44 1.17
CA ARG A 317 21.51 18.07 2.47
C ARG A 317 21.63 19.59 2.35
N LEU A 318 22.38 20.09 1.37
CA LEU A 318 22.50 21.54 1.14
C LEU A 318 21.13 22.18 0.85
N MET A 319 20.24 21.47 0.16
CA MET A 319 18.88 21.95 -0.05
C MET A 319 18.06 21.91 1.25
N ALA A 320 18.14 20.83 2.02
CA ALA A 320 17.47 20.69 3.30
C ALA A 320 17.90 21.80 4.30
N ASP A 321 19.19 22.13 4.34
CA ASP A 321 19.73 23.20 5.18
C ASP A 321 19.16 24.58 4.78
N ARG A 322 19.07 24.89 3.47
CA ARG A 322 18.41 26.12 2.97
C ARG A 322 16.92 26.19 3.34
N LEU A 323 16.29 25.02 3.43
CA LEU A 323 14.88 24.82 3.78
C LEU A 323 14.61 24.88 5.30
N GLY A 324 15.66 24.87 6.13
CA GLY A 324 15.51 24.77 7.58
C GLY A 324 14.95 23.42 8.05
N CYS A 325 15.18 22.33 7.29
CA CYS A 325 14.75 20.98 7.66
C CYS A 325 15.88 19.96 7.48
N THR A 326 15.68 18.72 7.93
CA THR A 326 16.66 17.65 7.74
C THR A 326 16.48 16.95 6.39
N SER A 327 17.52 16.26 5.89
CA SER A 327 17.40 15.44 4.68
C SER A 327 16.32 14.36 4.80
N ALA A 328 16.09 13.83 6.01
CA ALA A 328 15.05 12.86 6.27
C ALA A 328 13.66 13.49 6.13
N GLN A 329 13.44 14.66 6.75
CA GLN A 329 12.21 15.42 6.64
C GLN A 329 11.90 15.78 5.18
N LEU A 330 12.90 16.31 4.46
CA LEU A 330 12.75 16.65 3.06
C LEU A 330 12.40 15.43 2.20
N ALA A 331 13.05 14.29 2.42
CA ALA A 331 12.79 13.07 1.65
C ALA A 331 11.41 12.47 1.92
N ILE A 332 10.93 12.52 3.16
CA ILE A 332 9.59 12.03 3.53
C ILE A 332 8.52 12.98 2.97
N ALA A 333 8.68 14.29 3.16
CA ALA A 333 7.79 15.31 2.59
C ALA A 333 7.73 15.20 1.06
N TRP A 334 8.87 14.91 0.44
CA TRP A 334 8.94 14.63 -0.98
C TRP A 334 8.08 13.42 -1.37
N CYS A 335 8.16 12.30 -0.65
CA CYS A 335 7.34 11.13 -0.94
C CYS A 335 5.83 11.46 -0.87
N LEU A 336 5.42 12.24 0.14
CA LEU A 336 4.02 12.64 0.34
C LEU A 336 3.47 13.57 -0.74
N ARG A 337 4.32 14.23 -1.54
CA ARG A 337 3.86 15.15 -2.59
C ARG A 337 3.26 14.42 -3.81
N SER A 338 3.56 13.13 -3.98
CA SER A 338 3.20 12.40 -5.20
C SER A 338 1.71 12.12 -5.20
N GLU A 339 1.02 12.54 -6.27
CA GLU A 339 -0.38 12.19 -6.48
C GLU A 339 -0.56 10.67 -6.48
N GLY A 340 -1.55 10.18 -5.73
CA GLY A 340 -1.81 8.74 -5.55
C GLY A 340 -1.08 8.06 -4.40
N VAL A 341 -0.10 8.72 -3.74
CA VAL A 341 0.47 8.24 -2.48
C VAL A 341 -0.44 8.65 -1.33
N SER A 342 -1.09 7.66 -0.72
CA SER A 342 -2.03 7.88 0.39
C SER A 342 -1.32 7.92 1.74
N SER A 343 -0.28 7.10 1.90
CA SER A 343 0.51 7.04 3.11
C SER A 343 1.97 6.65 2.85
N VAL A 344 2.86 7.09 3.75
CA VAL A 344 4.28 6.73 3.78
C VAL A 344 4.58 6.00 5.09
N LEU A 345 5.04 4.75 4.99
CA LEU A 345 5.44 3.95 6.13
C LEU A 345 6.84 4.34 6.62
N LEU A 346 6.89 4.86 7.85
CA LEU A 346 8.10 5.24 8.54
C LEU A 346 8.71 4.03 9.25
N GLY A 347 10.03 3.92 9.24
CA GLY A 347 10.77 2.94 10.03
C GLY A 347 11.80 3.65 10.90
N VAL A 348 11.67 3.51 12.22
CA VAL A 348 12.44 4.27 13.21
C VAL A 348 12.96 3.34 14.31
N SER A 349 14.16 3.60 14.82
CA SER A 349 14.78 2.78 15.87
C SER A 349 14.84 3.49 17.24
N ASN A 350 14.45 4.76 17.30
CA ASN A 350 14.40 5.55 18.53
C ASN A 350 13.44 6.74 18.38
N THR A 351 13.10 7.36 19.49
CA THR A 351 12.14 8.46 19.57
C THR A 351 12.58 9.71 18.81
N ASP A 352 13.88 10.02 18.81
CA ASP A 352 14.40 11.20 18.11
C ASP A 352 14.16 11.11 16.60
N GLN A 353 14.41 9.94 16.00
CA GLN A 353 14.11 9.68 14.59
C GLN A 353 12.62 9.80 14.29
N LEU A 354 11.76 9.33 15.19
CA LEU A 354 10.30 9.45 15.01
C LEU A 354 9.88 10.91 15.03
N MET A 355 10.29 11.67 16.04
CA MET A 355 9.97 13.09 16.16
C MET A 355 10.52 13.92 14.99
N GLU A 356 11.74 13.61 14.55
CA GLU A 356 12.34 14.21 13.34
C GLU A 356 11.45 13.92 12.11
N ASN A 357 11.11 12.65 11.88
CA ASN A 357 10.35 12.22 10.71
C ASN A 357 8.92 12.79 10.69
N LEU A 358 8.23 12.84 11.83
CA LEU A 358 6.89 13.44 11.95
C LEU A 358 6.90 14.93 11.57
N GLY A 359 8.02 15.61 11.81
CA GLY A 359 8.25 17.00 11.40
C GLY A 359 8.17 17.25 9.88
N ALA A 360 8.19 16.21 9.03
CA ALA A 360 8.14 16.37 7.58
C ALA A 360 6.84 17.03 7.07
N LEU A 361 5.71 16.97 7.81
CA LEU A 361 4.46 17.66 7.45
C LEU A 361 4.63 19.18 7.45
N ARG A 362 5.57 19.72 8.24
CA ARG A 362 5.86 21.16 8.23
C ARG A 362 6.61 21.57 6.95
N VAL A 363 7.24 20.62 6.27
CA VAL A 363 7.97 20.85 5.02
C VAL A 363 7.03 20.81 3.82
N THR A 364 5.96 19.99 3.87
CA THR A 364 4.97 19.92 2.77
C THR A 364 4.16 21.20 2.59
N THR A 365 4.08 22.05 3.62
CA THR A 365 3.36 23.34 3.59
C THR A 365 4.20 24.50 3.04
N LEU A 366 5.49 24.27 2.75
CA LEU A 366 6.35 25.30 2.17
C LEU A 366 5.95 25.57 0.70
N PRO A 367 5.92 26.84 0.25
CA PRO A 367 5.42 27.20 -1.08
C PRO A 367 6.22 26.49 -2.18
N SER A 368 5.49 25.77 -3.04
CA SER A 368 6.00 24.88 -4.09
C SER A 368 6.91 25.59 -5.11
N THR A 369 6.74 26.91 -5.30
CA THR A 369 7.56 27.75 -6.18
C THR A 369 9.02 27.90 -5.73
N SER A 370 9.33 27.71 -4.44
CA SER A 370 10.71 27.88 -3.93
C SER A 370 11.59 26.64 -4.09
N TYR A 371 11.00 25.46 -4.35
CA TYR A 371 11.74 24.19 -4.36
C TYR A 371 11.51 23.33 -5.59
N HIS A 372 10.40 23.44 -6.32
CA HIS A 372 10.17 22.57 -7.49
C HIS A 372 11.25 22.69 -8.58
N SER A 373 11.81 23.87 -8.84
CA SER A 373 12.88 24.03 -9.84
C SER A 373 14.21 23.41 -9.39
N ASP A 374 14.65 23.70 -8.16
CA ASP A 374 15.89 23.17 -7.59
C ASP A 374 15.80 21.64 -7.41
N PHE A 375 14.62 21.18 -7.00
CA PHE A 375 14.32 19.77 -6.78
C PHE A 375 14.20 18.98 -8.10
N THR A 376 13.50 19.52 -9.10
CA THR A 376 13.40 18.89 -10.42
C THR A 376 14.78 18.80 -11.06
N ARG A 377 15.61 19.84 -10.94
CA ARG A 377 17.00 19.84 -11.42
C ARG A 377 17.88 18.79 -10.73
N PHE A 378 17.76 18.63 -9.42
CA PHE A 378 18.42 17.56 -8.64
C PHE A 378 17.97 16.16 -9.12
N THR A 379 16.69 16.01 -9.50
CA THR A 379 16.16 14.74 -10.01
C THR A 379 16.50 14.47 -11.48
N GLU A 380 16.51 15.49 -12.34
CA GLU A 380 16.74 15.37 -13.79
C GLU A 380 18.22 15.13 -14.11
N HIS A 381 19.16 15.68 -13.34
CA HIS A 381 20.58 15.34 -13.47
C HIS A 381 20.83 13.84 -13.21
N SER A 382 20.00 13.22 -12.37
CA SER A 382 20.04 11.78 -12.12
C SER A 382 19.44 10.95 -13.25
N ILE A 383 18.51 11.50 -14.04
CA ILE A 383 17.85 10.85 -15.18
C ILE A 383 18.71 10.98 -16.45
N ARG A 384 19.29 12.16 -16.72
CA ARG A 384 20.17 12.39 -17.88
C ARG A 384 21.42 11.52 -17.86
N ALA A 385 21.98 11.22 -16.67
CA ALA A 385 23.14 10.33 -16.53
C ALA A 385 22.85 8.87 -16.91
N ARG A 386 21.58 8.45 -17.04
CA ARG A 386 21.20 7.13 -17.56
C ARG A 386 20.83 7.15 -19.04
N GLN A 387 20.46 8.29 -19.60
CA GLN A 387 20.11 8.42 -21.02
C GLN A 387 21.33 8.58 -21.94
N THR A 388 22.50 8.95 -21.43
CA THR A 388 23.74 9.07 -22.23
C THR A 388 24.42 7.75 -22.57
N ASN A 389 23.92 6.59 -22.10
CA ASN A 389 24.45 5.26 -22.46
C ASN A 389 23.45 4.34 -23.18
N VAL A 390 22.35 4.89 -23.72
CA VAL A 390 21.53 4.18 -24.71
C VAL A 390 21.77 4.85 -26.06
N ILE A 391 22.87 4.46 -26.70
CA ILE A 391 23.09 4.74 -28.11
C ILE A 391 21.94 4.08 -28.88
N VAL A 392 21.17 4.92 -29.56
CA VAL A 392 20.14 4.55 -30.52
C VAL A 392 20.76 3.68 -31.61
N ILE A 393 20.40 2.41 -31.64
CA ILE A 393 20.44 1.62 -32.88
C ILE A 393 19.07 0.96 -33.03
N SER A 394 18.17 1.64 -33.74
CA SER A 394 17.02 1.02 -34.39
C SER A 394 16.97 1.47 -35.84
N MET A 395 17.32 0.52 -36.71
CA MET A 395 16.80 0.25 -38.05
C MET A 395 16.64 1.42 -39.04
N LYS A 396 17.49 1.43 -40.08
CA LYS A 396 17.08 1.77 -41.45
C LYS A 396 16.90 0.47 -42.22
N CYS A 397 15.64 0.06 -42.40
CA CYS A 397 15.24 -0.79 -43.52
C CYS A 397 14.39 0.11 -44.43
N ASN A 398 14.91 0.40 -45.62
CA ASN A 398 14.10 0.94 -46.72
C ASN A 398 14.84 0.72 -48.05
N LYS A 399 14.48 -0.41 -48.67
CA LYS A 399 14.40 -0.78 -50.10
C LYS A 399 14.96 -2.17 -50.35
#